data_AF-A0A966BCK7-F1
#
_entry.id   AF-A0A966BCK7-F1
#
_cell.length_a   1.000
_cell.length_b   1.000
_cell.length_c   1.000
_cell.angle_alpha   90.00
_cell.angle_beta   90.00
_cell.angle_gamma   90.00
#
_symmetry.space_group_name_H-M   'P 1'
#
loop_
_entity.id
_entity.type
_entity.pdbx_description
1 polymer ?
#
loop_
_entity_poly.entity_id
_entity_poly.type
_entity_poly.pdbx_seq_one_letter_code
_entity_poly.pdbx_strand_id
1 'polypeptide(L)'
;MTTDRTRLISAARLWAAHNYPYLASALFALHILPGEPGLEMSVDTNWRVYVDSNSLAEVPTDRVGFQLVHLTGHLLRDHAQRATHIGVSEDDVSHWVAAADAEINDDLRDMLTLPPDAVTPDHLKCPDGKFAEEYYEYGSASNQKFRDCGTGAHGHERFWNQEPPSDANKDDGVNVREAEILRRQVA
;
A
#
# COMPACT_ATOMS: atom_id res chain seq x y z
N MET A 1 14.01 -13.58 -9.57
CA MET A 1 14.20 -13.41 -8.11
C MET A 1 15.06 -14.55 -7.58
N THR A 2 16.02 -14.29 -6.68
CA THR A 2 16.79 -15.34 -6.01
C THR A 2 15.95 -16.00 -4.90
N THR A 3 16.16 -17.29 -4.63
CA THR A 3 15.36 -18.08 -3.68
C THR A 3 15.33 -17.47 -2.27
N ASP A 4 16.39 -16.81 -1.83
CA ASP A 4 16.50 -16.20 -0.50
C ASP A 4 15.61 -14.96 -0.35
N ARG A 5 15.47 -14.16 -1.40
CA ARG A 5 14.62 -12.96 -1.39
C ARG A 5 13.13 -13.31 -1.48
N THR A 6 12.77 -14.38 -2.20
CA THR A 6 11.41 -14.94 -2.17
C THR A 6 11.05 -15.44 -0.76
N ARG A 7 12.01 -16.03 -0.03
CA ARG A 7 11.81 -16.43 1.37
C ARG A 7 11.59 -15.23 2.29
N LEU A 8 12.33 -14.14 2.11
CA LEU A 8 12.13 -12.90 2.88
C LEU A 8 10.69 -12.37 2.75
N ILE A 9 10.17 -12.23 1.53
CA ILE A 9 8.81 -11.72 1.31
C ILE A 9 7.76 -12.69 1.88
N SER A 10 7.98 -13.99 1.73
CA SER A 10 7.08 -15.02 2.31
C SER A 10 7.07 -14.96 3.84
N ALA A 11 8.24 -14.81 4.46
CA ALA A 11 8.37 -14.65 5.91
C ALA A 11 7.73 -13.34 6.39
N ALA A 12 7.92 -12.25 5.66
CA ALA A 12 7.31 -10.95 5.94
C ALA A 12 5.78 -11.00 5.86
N ARG A 13 5.22 -11.68 4.86
CA ARG A 13 3.77 -11.91 4.73
C ARG A 13 3.23 -12.73 5.89
N LEU A 14 3.94 -13.79 6.30
CA LEU A 14 3.55 -14.59 7.47
C LEU A 14 3.63 -13.77 8.76
N TRP A 15 4.68 -12.97 8.93
CA TRP A 15 4.81 -12.04 10.05
C TRP A 15 3.64 -11.06 10.09
N ALA A 16 3.26 -10.48 8.94
CA ALA A 16 2.12 -9.57 8.84
C ALA A 16 0.81 -10.26 9.23
N ALA A 17 0.53 -11.44 8.69
CA ALA A 17 -0.69 -12.19 9.02
C ALA A 17 -0.71 -12.68 10.48
N HIS A 18 0.46 -12.91 11.10
CA HIS A 18 0.55 -13.28 12.51
C HIS A 18 0.21 -12.10 13.44
N ASN A 19 0.71 -10.91 13.12
CA ASN A 19 0.46 -9.70 13.93
C ASN A 19 -0.89 -9.06 13.62
N TYR A 20 -1.41 -9.22 12.40
CA TYR A 20 -2.68 -8.67 11.92
C TYR A 20 -3.57 -9.78 11.33
N PRO A 21 -4.04 -10.73 12.16
CA PRO A 21 -4.78 -11.90 11.67
C PRO A 21 -6.09 -11.54 10.97
N TYR A 22 -6.70 -10.41 11.31
CA TYR A 22 -7.90 -9.90 10.63
C TYR A 22 -7.61 -9.45 9.19
N LEU A 23 -6.35 -9.15 8.84
CA LEU A 23 -5.92 -8.83 7.47
C LEU A 23 -5.46 -10.07 6.69
N ALA A 24 -5.47 -11.27 7.26
CA ALA A 24 -4.85 -12.44 6.64
C ALA A 24 -5.38 -12.73 5.23
N SER A 25 -6.70 -12.73 5.02
CA SER A 25 -7.30 -12.97 3.70
C SER A 25 -6.80 -11.95 2.66
N ALA A 26 -6.71 -10.68 3.05
CA ALA A 26 -6.23 -9.60 2.19
C ALA A 26 -4.72 -9.73 1.90
N LEU A 27 -3.91 -9.98 2.92
CA LEU A 27 -2.45 -10.18 2.78
C LEU A 27 -2.09 -11.38 1.88
N PHE A 28 -2.87 -12.46 1.96
CA PHE A 28 -2.66 -13.64 1.11
C PHE A 28 -3.26 -13.49 -0.30
N ALA A 29 -4.16 -12.54 -0.52
CA ALA A 29 -4.64 -12.18 -1.85
C ALA A 29 -3.64 -11.33 -2.65
N LEU A 30 -2.63 -10.73 -2.00
CA LEU A 30 -1.59 -9.96 -2.69
C LEU A 30 -0.76 -10.83 -3.62
N HIS A 31 -0.58 -10.37 -4.86
CA HIS A 31 0.26 -11.00 -5.87
C HIS A 31 1.61 -10.29 -5.97
N ILE A 32 2.71 -10.98 -5.67
CA ILE A 32 4.05 -10.36 -5.71
C ILE A 32 4.64 -10.50 -7.11
N LEU A 33 4.96 -9.36 -7.72
CA LEU A 33 5.55 -9.28 -9.05
C LEU A 33 6.92 -8.59 -9.01
N PRO A 34 7.84 -8.92 -9.94
CA PRO A 34 9.07 -8.15 -10.09
C PRO A 34 8.74 -6.71 -10.47
N GLY A 35 9.32 -5.76 -9.74
CA GLY A 35 9.25 -4.33 -10.03
C GLY A 35 10.50 -3.80 -10.72
N GLU A 36 10.48 -2.50 -11.01
CA GLU A 36 11.62 -1.77 -11.60
C GLU A 36 12.83 -1.73 -10.66
N PRO A 37 14.08 -1.75 -11.17
CA PRO A 37 15.27 -1.65 -10.34
C PRO A 37 15.23 -0.47 -9.37
N GLY A 38 15.50 -0.73 -8.08
CA GLY A 38 15.46 0.27 -7.01
C GLY A 38 14.06 0.54 -6.43
N LEU A 39 12.99 -0.05 -6.99
CA LEU A 39 11.67 0.02 -6.38
C LEU A 39 11.63 -0.79 -5.08
N GLU A 40 11.32 -0.14 -3.96
CA GLU A 40 11.12 -0.85 -2.69
C GLU A 40 9.86 -1.73 -2.78
N MET A 41 8.68 -1.13 -2.67
CA MET A 41 7.41 -1.80 -2.89
C MET A 41 6.35 -0.80 -3.32
N SER A 42 5.54 -1.17 -4.30
CA SER A 42 4.43 -0.37 -4.81
C SER A 42 3.25 -1.30 -5.12
N VAL A 43 2.01 -0.85 -4.97
CA VAL A 43 0.82 -1.68 -5.18
C VAL A 43 -0.10 -1.09 -6.23
N ASP A 44 -0.77 -1.95 -7.00
CA ASP A 44 -1.81 -1.54 -7.95
C ASP A 44 -3.23 -1.90 -7.50
N THR A 45 -4.22 -1.37 -8.22
CA THR A 45 -5.65 -1.59 -7.94
C THR A 45 -6.09 -3.05 -8.13
N ASN A 46 -5.26 -3.88 -8.77
CA ASN A 46 -5.49 -5.32 -8.95
C ASN A 46 -4.76 -6.17 -7.90
N TRP A 47 -4.38 -5.56 -6.77
CA TRP A 47 -3.72 -6.23 -5.64
C TRP A 47 -2.36 -6.85 -5.99
N ARG A 48 -1.68 -6.30 -7.00
CA ARG A 48 -0.31 -6.70 -7.35
C ARG A 48 0.68 -5.78 -6.66
N VAL A 49 1.64 -6.38 -5.96
CA VAL A 49 2.74 -5.67 -5.32
C VAL A 49 3.99 -5.86 -6.16
N TYR A 50 4.50 -4.75 -6.69
CA TYR A 50 5.74 -4.68 -7.47
C TYR A 50 6.92 -4.39 -6.54
N VAL A 51 7.98 -5.18 -6.66
CA VAL A 51 9.18 -5.08 -5.81
C VAL A 51 10.44 -5.44 -6.58
N ASP A 52 11.47 -4.60 -6.49
CA ASP A 52 12.83 -5.03 -6.81
C ASP A 52 13.37 -5.82 -5.62
N SER A 53 13.44 -7.15 -5.75
CA SER A 53 13.96 -8.00 -4.68
C SER A 53 15.38 -7.65 -4.22
N ASN A 54 16.17 -6.92 -5.02
CA ASN A 54 17.49 -6.45 -4.63
C ASN A 54 17.44 -5.25 -3.68
N SER A 55 16.40 -4.41 -3.77
CA SER A 55 16.22 -3.25 -2.87
C SER A 55 15.92 -3.71 -1.43
N LEU A 56 15.41 -4.93 -1.26
CA LEU A 56 15.11 -5.52 0.05
C LEU A 56 16.29 -6.22 0.73
N ALA A 57 17.48 -6.19 0.14
CA ALA A 57 18.60 -7.03 0.57
C ALA A 57 18.97 -6.91 2.06
N GLU A 58 18.88 -5.70 2.59
CA GLU A 58 19.24 -5.35 3.97
C GLU A 58 18.03 -4.91 4.79
N VAL A 59 16.81 -5.14 4.28
CA VAL A 59 15.57 -4.69 4.93
C VAL A 59 15.09 -5.76 5.92
N PRO A 60 14.89 -5.42 7.21
CA PRO A 60 14.35 -6.35 8.20
C PRO A 60 12.99 -6.94 7.81
N THR A 61 12.72 -8.20 8.19
CA THR A 61 11.49 -8.92 7.82
C THR A 61 10.23 -8.24 8.33
N ASP A 62 10.25 -7.71 9.55
CA ASP A 62 9.16 -6.92 10.14
C ASP A 62 8.94 -5.61 9.38
N ARG A 63 10.00 -4.96 8.88
CA ARG A 63 9.86 -3.77 8.04
C ARG A 63 9.19 -4.07 6.69
N VAL A 64 9.53 -5.19 6.05
CA VAL A 64 8.83 -5.65 4.84
C VAL A 64 7.38 -6.04 5.17
N GLY A 65 7.16 -6.66 6.33
CA GLY A 65 5.82 -7.02 6.81
C GLY A 65 4.93 -5.81 7.06
N PHE A 66 5.47 -4.76 7.68
CA PHE A 66 4.81 -3.47 7.83
C PHE A 66 4.40 -2.90 6.46
N GLN A 67 5.32 -2.91 5.48
CA GLN A 67 5.01 -2.38 4.16
C GLN A 67 3.88 -3.15 3.47
N LEU A 68 3.81 -4.48 3.64
CA LEU A 68 2.70 -5.28 3.14
C LEU A 68 1.36 -4.91 3.80
N VAL A 69 1.36 -4.70 5.12
CA VAL A 69 0.17 -4.24 5.86
C VAL A 69 -0.26 -2.85 5.38
N HIS A 70 0.68 -1.93 5.27
CA HIS A 70 0.44 -0.57 4.81
C HIS A 70 -0.14 -0.54 3.38
N LEU A 71 0.48 -1.25 2.43
CA LEU A 71 -0.03 -1.36 1.05
C LEU A 71 -1.41 -2.03 0.98
N THR A 72 -1.67 -3.02 1.85
CA THR A 72 -3.00 -3.63 1.99
C THR A 72 -4.02 -2.60 2.49
N GLY A 73 -3.61 -1.69 3.37
CA GLY A 73 -4.42 -0.58 3.87
C GLY A 73 -4.96 0.30 2.74
N HIS A 74 -4.15 0.65 1.74
CA HIS A 74 -4.61 1.43 0.58
C HIS A 74 -5.71 0.71 -0.19
N LEU A 75 -5.57 -0.60 -0.41
CA LEU A 75 -6.51 -1.41 -1.18
C LEU A 75 -7.84 -1.61 -0.45
N LEU A 76 -7.77 -1.86 0.86
CA LEU A 76 -8.94 -2.05 1.71
C LEU A 76 -9.76 -0.77 1.86
N ARG A 77 -9.08 0.38 1.94
CA ARG A 77 -9.72 1.71 2.01
C ARG A 77 -10.06 2.32 0.65
N ASP A 78 -9.75 1.61 -0.43
CA ASP A 78 -9.97 2.03 -1.82
C ASP A 78 -9.45 3.44 -2.13
N HIS A 79 -8.24 3.75 -1.65
CA HIS A 79 -7.66 5.09 -1.78
C HIS A 79 -7.56 5.55 -3.24
N ALA A 80 -7.27 4.66 -4.19
CA ALA A 80 -7.27 4.97 -5.61
C ALA A 80 -8.63 5.49 -6.13
N GLN A 81 -9.71 4.80 -5.79
CA GLN A 81 -11.07 5.19 -6.19
C GLN A 81 -11.50 6.49 -5.49
N ARG A 82 -11.14 6.66 -4.20
CA ARG A 82 -11.42 7.87 -3.43
C ARG A 82 -10.69 9.09 -4.00
N ALA A 83 -9.42 8.96 -4.36
CA ALA A 83 -8.64 10.01 -5.05
C ALA A 83 -9.33 10.44 -6.35
N THR A 84 -9.74 9.45 -7.16
CA THR A 84 -10.46 9.68 -8.41
C THR A 84 -11.79 10.41 -8.17
N HIS A 85 -12.53 10.02 -7.12
CA HIS A 85 -13.84 10.58 -6.81
C HIS A 85 -13.79 12.05 -6.40
N ILE A 86 -12.77 12.46 -5.65
CA ILE A 86 -12.58 13.85 -5.26
C ILE A 86 -11.83 14.68 -6.31
N GLY A 87 -11.34 14.05 -7.38
CA GLY A 87 -10.68 14.71 -8.50
C GLY A 87 -9.24 15.13 -8.21
N VAL A 88 -8.47 14.32 -7.48
CA VAL A 88 -7.02 14.55 -7.27
C VAL A 88 -6.33 14.69 -8.63
N SER A 89 -5.64 15.81 -8.82
CA SER A 89 -4.87 16.08 -10.05
C SER A 89 -3.49 15.42 -9.99
N GLU A 90 -2.82 15.28 -11.15
CA GLU A 90 -1.44 14.78 -11.19
C GLU A 90 -0.47 15.61 -10.31
N ASP A 91 -0.69 16.93 -10.25
CA ASP A 91 0.12 17.84 -9.45
C ASP A 91 -0.10 17.64 -7.93
N ASP A 92 -1.25 17.08 -7.55
CA ASP A 92 -1.65 16.89 -6.15
C ASP A 92 -1.47 15.45 -5.64
N VAL A 93 -1.04 14.50 -6.49
CA VAL A 93 -0.86 13.08 -6.14
C VAL A 93 0.00 12.91 -4.90
N SER A 94 1.08 13.68 -4.79
CA SER A 94 2.00 13.57 -3.65
C SER A 94 1.33 13.98 -2.33
N HIS A 95 0.45 15.00 -2.38
CA HIS A 95 -0.30 15.45 -1.21
C HIS A 95 -1.39 14.45 -0.84
N TRP A 96 -2.09 13.88 -1.83
CA TRP A 96 -3.04 12.80 -1.61
C TRP A 96 -2.39 11.56 -0.99
N VAL A 97 -1.24 11.11 -1.51
CA VAL A 97 -0.52 9.96 -0.95
C VAL A 97 -0.11 10.24 0.49
N ALA A 98 0.38 11.43 0.81
CA ALA A 98 0.72 11.78 2.20
C ALA A 98 -0.51 11.72 3.13
N ALA A 99 -1.67 12.18 2.66
CA ALA A 99 -2.93 12.11 3.39
C ALA A 99 -3.43 10.66 3.59
N ALA A 100 -3.36 9.85 2.53
CA ALA A 100 -3.72 8.44 2.54
C ALA A 100 -2.79 7.60 3.43
N ASP A 101 -1.49 7.88 3.41
CA ASP A 101 -0.51 7.25 4.29
C ASP A 101 -0.76 7.64 5.75
N ALA A 102 -1.13 8.90 6.02
CA ALA A 102 -1.46 9.35 7.37
C ALA A 102 -2.69 8.63 7.95
N GLU A 103 -3.76 8.42 7.16
CA GLU A 103 -4.95 7.63 7.54
C GLU A 103 -4.63 6.15 7.82
N ILE A 104 -3.57 5.61 7.22
CA ILE A 104 -3.17 4.22 7.49
C ILE A 104 -2.24 4.18 8.71
N ASN A 105 -1.29 5.09 8.79
CA ASN A 105 -0.22 5.04 9.77
C ASN A 105 -0.68 5.51 11.16
N ASP A 106 -1.73 6.33 11.25
CA ASP A 106 -2.33 6.70 12.55
C ASP A 106 -3.04 5.52 13.23
N ASP A 107 -3.63 4.60 12.47
CA ASP A 107 -4.11 3.31 13.00
C ASP A 107 -2.96 2.37 13.38
N LEU A 108 -1.92 2.33 12.54
CA LEU A 108 -0.83 1.38 12.70
C LEU A 108 0.10 1.75 13.87
N ARG A 109 0.26 3.04 14.20
CA ARG A 109 1.14 3.47 15.31
C ARG A 109 0.72 2.95 16.68
N ASP A 110 -0.57 2.63 16.85
CA ASP A 110 -1.11 2.04 18.08
C ASP A 110 -0.77 0.54 18.19
N MET A 111 -0.45 -0.10 17.07
CA MET A 111 -0.20 -1.54 16.98
C MET A 111 1.27 -1.89 16.72
N LEU A 112 2.06 -0.97 16.17
CA LEU A 112 3.47 -1.21 15.85
C LEU A 112 4.33 0.06 15.90
N THR A 113 5.64 -0.14 16.04
CA THR A 113 6.60 0.95 15.87
C THR A 113 6.70 1.34 14.41
N LEU A 114 6.10 2.49 14.07
CA LEU A 114 6.20 3.02 12.73
C LEU A 114 7.67 3.25 12.34
N PRO A 115 8.01 2.96 11.09
CA PRO A 115 9.32 3.32 10.60
C PRO A 115 9.54 4.85 10.55
N PRO A 116 10.81 5.32 10.59
CA PRO A 116 11.11 6.76 10.69
C PRO A 116 10.62 7.60 9.51
N ASP A 117 10.43 6.98 8.34
CA ASP A 117 9.96 7.58 7.10
C ASP A 117 8.44 7.45 6.89
N ALA A 118 7.69 6.88 7.85
CA ALA A 118 6.23 6.78 7.75
C ALA A 118 5.56 8.14 7.95
N VAL A 119 4.65 8.50 7.04
CA VAL A 119 3.86 9.73 7.16
C VAL A 119 2.79 9.56 8.23
N THR A 120 2.79 10.41 9.25
CA THR A 120 1.76 10.53 10.28
C THR A 120 1.00 11.85 10.17
N PRO A 121 -0.15 11.99 10.85
CA PRO A 121 -0.93 13.23 10.90
C PRO A 121 -0.12 14.47 11.34
N ASP A 122 0.86 14.27 12.23
CA ASP A 122 1.77 15.34 12.70
C ASP A 122 2.53 16.01 11.54
N HIS A 123 2.94 15.25 10.53
CA HIS A 123 3.63 15.80 9.34
C HIS A 123 2.72 16.72 8.52
N LEU A 124 1.40 16.48 8.57
CA LEU A 124 0.38 17.29 7.90
C LEU A 124 -0.15 18.42 8.79
N LYS A 125 0.29 18.50 10.05
CA LYS A 125 -0.22 19.42 11.08
C LYS A 125 -1.71 19.22 11.36
N CYS A 126 -2.17 17.98 11.31
CA CYS A 126 -3.55 17.60 11.59
C CYS A 126 -3.63 16.73 12.84
N PRO A 127 -4.78 16.69 13.53
CA PRO A 127 -5.03 15.71 14.59
C PRO A 127 -5.11 14.27 14.02
N ASP A 128 -4.85 13.29 14.87
CA ASP A 128 -5.03 11.86 14.55
C ASP A 128 -6.51 11.50 14.29
N GLY A 129 -6.76 10.38 13.60
CA GLY A 129 -8.07 9.77 13.42
C GLY A 129 -8.95 10.44 12.37
N LYS A 130 -8.35 10.99 11.31
CA LYS A 130 -9.07 11.62 10.19
C LYS A 130 -9.02 10.76 8.94
N PHE A 131 -10.01 10.93 8.06
CA PHE A 131 -9.97 10.31 6.74
C PHE A 131 -8.96 10.99 5.82
N ALA A 132 -8.47 10.28 4.80
CA ALA A 132 -7.57 10.81 3.78
C ALA A 132 -8.09 12.11 3.15
N GLU A 133 -9.40 12.24 2.88
CA GLU A 133 -9.96 13.48 2.33
C GLU A 133 -9.84 14.66 3.30
N GLU A 134 -10.03 14.42 4.61
CA GLU A 134 -9.86 15.46 5.63
C GLU A 134 -8.38 15.86 5.77
N TYR A 135 -7.47 14.87 5.74
CA TYR A 135 -6.03 15.14 5.72
C TYR A 135 -5.58 15.85 4.44
N TYR A 136 -6.18 15.53 3.30
CA TYR A 136 -5.91 16.16 2.03
C TYR A 136 -6.41 17.62 2.00
N GLU A 137 -7.64 17.86 2.45
CA GLU A 137 -8.24 19.20 2.44
C GLU A 137 -7.60 20.15 3.47
N TYR A 138 -7.33 19.67 4.68
CA TYR A 138 -6.90 20.52 5.80
C TYR A 138 -5.43 20.40 6.16
N GLY A 139 -4.74 19.37 5.65
CA GLY A 139 -3.34 19.13 5.91
C GLY A 139 -2.42 20.07 5.14
N SER A 140 -1.31 20.45 5.77
CA SER A 140 -0.22 21.13 5.07
C SER A 140 0.46 20.17 4.11
N ALA A 141 0.77 20.64 2.89
CA ALA A 141 1.66 19.93 2.00
C ALA A 141 2.98 19.61 2.72
N SER A 142 3.34 18.33 2.75
CA SER A 142 4.57 17.90 3.41
C SER A 142 5.73 17.95 2.41
N ASN A 143 6.86 18.53 2.84
CA ASN A 143 8.07 18.71 2.03
C ASN A 143 8.95 17.45 1.97
N GLN A 144 8.51 16.34 2.56
CA GLN A 144 9.24 15.08 2.51
C GLN A 144 9.04 14.40 1.14
N LYS A 145 10.07 13.70 0.66
CA LYS A 145 9.89 12.79 -0.47
C LYS A 145 9.22 11.52 0.04
N PHE A 146 7.99 11.27 -0.38
CA PHE A 146 7.25 10.07 0.01
C PHE A 146 7.61 8.89 -0.87
N ARG A 147 7.33 7.71 -0.33
CA ARG A 147 7.39 6.43 -1.04
C ARG A 147 6.30 6.41 -2.11
N ASP A 148 6.60 5.88 -3.29
CA ASP A 148 5.58 5.65 -4.32
C ASP A 148 4.79 4.39 -3.98
N CYS A 149 3.72 4.54 -3.20
CA CYS A 149 2.81 3.45 -2.84
C CYS A 149 2.03 2.89 -4.05
N GLY A 150 2.10 3.55 -5.22
CA GLY A 150 1.59 3.04 -6.49
C GLY A 150 0.14 3.38 -6.81
N THR A 151 -0.33 2.88 -7.94
CA THR A 151 -1.70 3.11 -8.43
C THR A 151 -2.77 2.72 -7.44
N GLY A 152 -2.56 1.73 -6.58
CA GLY A 152 -3.52 1.36 -5.53
C GLY A 152 -3.71 2.45 -4.46
N ALA A 153 -2.75 3.37 -4.31
CA ALA A 153 -2.84 4.49 -3.38
C ALA A 153 -3.55 5.72 -3.97
N HIS A 154 -3.40 5.98 -5.27
CA HIS A 154 -3.81 7.28 -5.86
C HIS A 154 -4.46 7.18 -7.25
N GLY A 155 -4.49 6.02 -7.90
CA GLY A 155 -5.21 5.80 -9.17
C GLY A 155 -4.52 6.29 -10.46
N HIS A 156 -3.27 6.75 -10.40
CA HIS A 156 -2.54 7.23 -11.60
C HIS A 156 -1.61 6.17 -12.16
N GLU A 157 -1.88 5.69 -13.38
CA GLU A 157 -1.14 4.60 -14.01
C GLU A 157 0.38 4.81 -14.04
N ARG A 158 1.11 3.72 -13.85
CA ARG A 158 2.56 3.62 -14.01
C ARG A 158 2.89 2.77 -15.22
N PHE A 159 4.03 3.03 -15.84
CA PHE A 159 4.46 2.29 -17.03
C PHE A 159 4.72 0.79 -16.76
N TRP A 160 4.90 0.40 -15.49
CA TRP A 160 5.07 -1.00 -15.07
C TRP A 160 3.76 -1.67 -14.64
N ASN A 161 2.62 -0.96 -14.63
CA ASN A 161 1.33 -1.59 -14.40
C ASN A 161 1.03 -2.56 -15.55
N GLN A 162 0.56 -3.76 -15.18
CA GLN A 162 0.12 -4.75 -16.15
C GLN A 162 -1.36 -4.55 -16.48
N GLU A 163 -1.79 -5.04 -17.64
CA GLU A 163 -3.20 -5.08 -18.02
C GLU A 163 -4.07 -5.71 -16.92
N PRO A 164 -5.36 -5.33 -16.81
CA PRO A 164 -6.26 -5.90 -15.81
C PRO A 164 -6.31 -7.44 -15.87
N PRO A 165 -6.47 -8.14 -14.71
CA PRO A 165 -6.58 -9.59 -14.67
C PRO A 165 -7.76 -10.08 -15.53
N SER A 166 -7.54 -11.21 -16.20
CA SER A 166 -8.62 -11.91 -16.89
C SER A 166 -9.27 -12.95 -15.96
N ASP A 167 -10.56 -13.22 -16.15
CA ASP A 167 -11.26 -14.30 -15.43
C ASP A 167 -10.65 -15.70 -15.68
N ALA A 168 -9.81 -15.84 -16.71
CA ALA A 168 -9.19 -17.09 -17.11
C ALA A 168 -7.89 -17.41 -16.37
N ASN A 169 -7.20 -16.40 -15.81
CA ASN A 169 -5.91 -16.58 -15.16
C ASN A 169 -5.92 -16.01 -13.73
N LYS A 170 -5.93 -16.91 -12.75
CA LYS A 170 -5.95 -16.56 -11.33
C LYS A 170 -4.61 -16.03 -10.81
N ASP A 171 -3.54 -16.19 -11.57
CA ASP A 171 -2.21 -15.71 -11.18
C ASP A 171 -1.98 -14.24 -11.61
N ASP A 172 -2.92 -13.65 -12.33
CA ASP A 172 -2.83 -12.27 -12.82
C ASP A 172 -3.34 -11.23 -11.80
N GLY A 173 -3.57 -11.55 -10.53
CA GLY A 173 -4.06 -10.58 -9.55
C GLY A 173 -5.55 -10.71 -9.25
N VAL A 174 -6.08 -9.73 -8.51
CA VAL A 174 -7.45 -9.71 -7.99
C VAL A 174 -8.31 -8.82 -8.88
N ASN A 175 -9.43 -9.34 -9.38
CA ASN A 175 -10.37 -8.52 -10.16
C ASN A 175 -11.28 -7.65 -9.26
N VAL A 176 -11.99 -6.70 -9.85
CA VAL A 176 -12.84 -5.74 -9.13
C VAL A 176 -13.87 -6.43 -8.21
N ARG A 177 -14.46 -7.55 -8.63
CA ARG A 177 -15.48 -8.26 -7.82
C ARG A 177 -14.85 -8.96 -6.62
N GLU A 178 -13.69 -9.56 -6.81
CA GLU A 178 -12.93 -10.19 -5.74
C GLU A 178 -12.40 -9.15 -4.74
N ALA A 179 -11.95 -7.99 -5.23
CA ALA A 179 -11.54 -6.87 -4.39
C ALA A 179 -12.68 -6.39 -3.48
N GLU A 180 -13.90 -6.25 -4.03
CA GLU A 180 -15.09 -5.91 -3.25
C GLU A 180 -15.43 -6.95 -2.17
N ILE A 181 -15.23 -8.24 -2.45
CA ILE A 181 -15.41 -9.30 -1.45
C ILE A 181 -14.35 -9.18 -0.35
N LEU A 182 -13.08 -8.98 -0.71
CA LEU A 182 -11.98 -8.83 0.24
C LEU A 182 -12.20 -7.64 1.17
N ARG A 183 -12.62 -6.48 0.63
CA ARG A 183 -12.96 -5.30 1.42
C ARG A 183 -14.06 -5.57 2.44
N ARG A 184 -15.11 -6.28 2.05
CA ARG A 184 -16.23 -6.64 2.94
C ARG A 184 -15.91 -7.70 3.97
N GLN A 185 -14.92 -8.55 3.72
CA GLN A 185 -14.51 -9.62 4.65
C GLN A 185 -13.62 -9.11 5.78
N VAL A 186 -12.97 -7.96 5.57
CA VAL A 186 -12.01 -7.36 6.50
C VAL A 186 -12.62 -6.16 7.26
N ALA A 187 -13.78 -5.67 6.81
CA ALA A 187 -14.57 -4.61 7.45
C ALA A 187 -15.25 -5.04 8.76
#